data_AF-A0A5D6Y3W8-F1
#
_entry.id   AF-A0A5D6Y3W8-F1
#
_cell.length_a   1.000
_cell.length_b   1.000
_cell.length_c   1.000
_cell.angle_alpha   90.00
_cell.angle_beta   90.00
_cell.angle_gamma   90.00
#
_symmetry.space_group_name_H-M   'P 1'
#
loop_
_entity.id
_entity.type
_entity.pdbx_description
1 polymer ?
#
loop_
_entity_poly.entity_id
_entity_poly.type
_entity_poly.pdbx_seq_one_letter_code
_entity_poly.pdbx_strand_id
1 'polypeptide(L)'
;MQLFERETSFAAAPDVFPPDRFNAGVLVVRPDAALFAQMLARVQELPSYDGGDTGFLNAFFPRWFEADAASRLPFGYNAQRTMHWLVNAKNPGYWAAIQPLKILHLSSNPKPWEDPTRKGDLEMLWWQLYTESRCMALTL
;
A
#
# COMPACT_ATOMS: atom_id res chain seq x y z
N MET A 1 4.93 -16.43 -6.64
CA MET A 1 3.62 -16.06 -7.18
C MET A 1 3.57 -14.56 -7.43
N GLN A 2 3.34 -14.18 -8.68
CA GLN A 2 3.14 -12.82 -9.14
C GLN A 2 1.74 -12.33 -8.76
N LEU A 3 1.46 -11.02 -8.85
CA LEU A 3 0.18 -10.45 -8.38
C LEU A 3 -1.04 -10.97 -9.16
N PHE A 4 -0.94 -11.07 -10.49
CA PHE A 4 -2.05 -11.48 -11.37
C PHE A 4 -2.29 -13.00 -11.42
N GLU A 5 -1.38 -13.80 -10.85
CA GLU A 5 -1.52 -15.25 -10.75
C GLU A 5 -2.37 -15.66 -9.53
N ARG A 6 -2.79 -14.71 -8.69
CA ARG A 6 -3.56 -14.97 -7.47
C ARG A 6 -5.00 -15.34 -7.81
N GLU A 7 -5.41 -16.52 -7.38
CA GLU A 7 -6.80 -17.00 -7.51
C GLU A 7 -7.69 -16.38 -6.42
N THR A 8 -7.97 -15.08 -6.56
CA THR A 8 -8.89 -14.34 -5.67
C THR A 8 -9.60 -13.22 -6.44
N SER A 9 -10.71 -12.72 -5.89
CA SER A 9 -11.40 -11.52 -6.36
C SER A 9 -10.88 -10.24 -5.70
N PHE A 10 -10.24 -10.35 -4.54
CA PHE A 10 -9.71 -9.22 -3.78
C PHE A 10 -8.46 -9.63 -2.99
N ALA A 11 -7.34 -8.92 -3.19
CA ALA A 11 -6.17 -9.01 -2.32
C ALA A 11 -5.60 -7.64 -2.00
N ALA A 12 -5.10 -7.51 -0.77
CA ALA A 12 -4.38 -6.34 -0.28
C ALA A 12 -3.27 -6.79 0.68
N ALA A 13 -2.32 -5.91 0.96
CA ALA A 13 -1.28 -6.15 1.96
C ALA A 13 -1.68 -5.56 3.32
N PRO A 14 -1.18 -6.13 4.44
CA PRO A 14 -1.47 -5.60 5.77
C PRO A 14 -1.04 -4.14 5.92
N ASP A 15 -1.82 -3.39 6.68
CA ASP A 15 -1.40 -2.10 7.18
C ASP A 15 -0.39 -2.27 8.33
N VAL A 16 0.32 -1.21 8.69
CA VAL A 16 1.19 -1.20 9.87
C VAL A 16 0.35 -1.12 11.14
N PHE A 17 -0.75 -0.36 11.11
CA PHE A 17 -1.57 -0.06 12.28
C PHE A 17 -3.08 -0.17 12.00
N PRO A 18 -3.77 -1.15 12.61
CA PRO A 18 -3.25 -2.41 13.14
C PRO A 18 -2.95 -3.42 12.00
N PRO A 19 -2.11 -4.45 12.24
CA PRO A 19 -1.67 -5.39 11.21
C PRO A 19 -2.73 -6.43 10.78
N ASP A 20 -3.87 -6.46 11.45
CA ASP A 20 -5.06 -7.24 11.06
C ASP A 20 -6.01 -6.46 10.13
N ARG A 21 -5.65 -5.23 9.76
CA ARG A 21 -6.29 -4.46 8.68
C ARG A 21 -5.38 -4.43 7.46
N PHE A 22 -5.94 -4.20 6.29
CA PHE A 22 -5.16 -4.01 5.07
C PHE A 22 -5.00 -2.54 4.72
N ASN A 23 -3.95 -2.22 3.97
CA ASN A 23 -3.76 -0.90 3.38
C ASN A 23 -4.29 -0.88 1.94
N ALA A 24 -5.06 0.13 1.56
CA ALA A 24 -5.67 0.21 0.23
C ALA A 24 -4.74 0.77 -0.87
N GLY A 25 -3.47 1.08 -0.58
CA GLY A 25 -2.52 1.62 -1.56
C GLY A 25 -2.14 0.66 -2.69
N VAL A 26 -2.31 -0.65 -2.49
CA VAL A 26 -2.14 -1.68 -3.53
C VAL A 26 -3.25 -2.72 -3.39
N LEU A 27 -4.07 -2.84 -4.43
CA LEU A 27 -5.19 -3.78 -4.50
C LEU A 27 -5.04 -4.66 -5.74
N VAL A 28 -5.24 -5.97 -5.57
CA VAL A 28 -5.49 -6.90 -6.68
C VAL A 28 -6.99 -7.18 -6.69
N VAL A 29 -7.67 -6.82 -7.76
CA VAL A 29 -9.12 -6.93 -7.86
C VAL A 29 -9.55 -7.64 -9.13
N ARG A 30 -10.64 -8.38 -9.06
CA ARG A 30 -11.44 -8.74 -10.23
C ARG A 30 -12.59 -7.73 -10.34
N PRO A 31 -12.62 -6.87 -11.38
CA PRO A 31 -13.68 -5.90 -11.53
C PRO A 31 -15.06 -6.57 -11.59
N ASP A 32 -16.00 -6.03 -10.82
CA ASP A 32 -17.39 -6.49 -10.75
C ASP A 32 -18.31 -5.28 -10.52
N ALA A 33 -19.20 -5.02 -11.48
CA ALA A 33 -20.12 -3.90 -11.44
C ALA A 33 -21.15 -4.00 -10.30
N ALA A 34 -21.58 -5.22 -9.96
CA ALA A 34 -22.53 -5.44 -8.87
C ALA A 34 -21.86 -5.19 -7.51
N LEU A 35 -20.61 -5.63 -7.34
CA LEU A 35 -19.81 -5.33 -6.15
C LEU A 35 -19.55 -3.82 -6.01
N PHE A 36 -19.24 -3.14 -7.10
CA PHE A 36 -19.09 -1.68 -7.11
C PHE A 36 -20.36 -0.96 -6.68
N ALA A 37 -21.52 -1.34 -7.23
CA ALA A 37 -22.80 -0.77 -6.83
C ALA A 37 -23.12 -1.01 -5.34
N GLN A 38 -22.78 -2.21 -4.82
CA GLN A 38 -22.90 -2.51 -3.40
C GLN A 38 -21.99 -1.62 -2.55
N MET A 39 -20.73 -1.45 -2.92
CA MET A 39 -19.81 -0.54 -2.21
C MET A 39 -20.36 0.89 -2.19
N LEU A 40 -20.81 1.42 -3.33
CA LEU A 40 -21.39 2.76 -3.41
C LEU A 40 -22.60 2.94 -2.49
N ALA A 41 -23.51 1.96 -2.44
CA ALA A 41 -24.67 2.01 -1.56
C ALA A 41 -24.28 2.06 -0.06
N ARG A 42 -23.10 1.55 0.30
CA ARG A 42 -22.60 1.51 1.68
C ARG A 42 -21.74 2.70 2.10
N VAL A 43 -21.34 3.59 1.18
CA VAL A 43 -20.43 4.72 1.48
C VAL A 43 -20.97 5.62 2.59
N GLN A 44 -22.29 5.83 2.65
CA GLN A 44 -22.92 6.65 3.69
C GLN A 44 -23.28 5.85 4.96
N GLU A 45 -23.23 4.52 4.92
CA GLU A 45 -23.64 3.64 6.02
C GLU A 45 -22.45 3.16 6.86
N LEU A 46 -21.34 2.77 6.20
CA LEU A 46 -20.19 2.17 6.86
C LEU A 46 -19.20 3.25 7.29
N PRO A 47 -18.87 3.34 8.59
CA PRO A 47 -17.89 4.31 9.07
C PRO A 47 -16.48 3.92 8.61
N SER A 48 -15.73 4.89 8.11
CA SER A 48 -14.30 4.76 7.86
C SER A 48 -13.51 5.18 9.11
N TYR A 49 -12.67 4.28 9.64
CA TYR A 49 -11.90 4.58 10.87
C TYR A 49 -10.80 5.62 10.66
N ASP A 50 -10.34 5.83 9.43
CA ASP A 50 -9.31 6.81 9.08
C ASP A 50 -9.87 8.00 8.27
N GLY A 51 -11.17 8.03 8.03
CA GLY A 51 -11.84 9.02 7.18
C GLY A 51 -11.54 8.89 5.69
N GLY A 52 -10.79 7.87 5.27
CA GLY A 52 -10.37 7.61 3.90
C GLY A 52 -10.91 6.29 3.35
N ASP A 53 -10.39 5.90 2.20
CA ASP A 53 -10.75 4.67 1.48
C ASP A 53 -10.25 3.41 2.20
N THR A 54 -9.08 3.46 2.87
CA THR A 54 -8.55 2.32 3.62
C THR A 54 -9.50 1.91 4.75
N GLY A 55 -9.98 2.87 5.55
CA GLY A 55 -10.96 2.58 6.60
C GLY A 55 -12.30 2.08 6.05
N PHE A 56 -12.81 2.70 4.98
CA PHE A 56 -14.06 2.27 4.35
C PHE A 56 -13.96 0.84 3.80
N LEU A 57 -12.90 0.53 3.05
CA LEU A 57 -12.72 -0.79 2.45
C LEU A 57 -12.53 -1.87 3.53
N ASN A 58 -11.87 -1.58 4.65
CA ASN A 58 -11.79 -2.50 5.78
C ASN A 58 -13.13 -2.68 6.51
N ALA A 59 -14.02 -1.69 6.50
CA ALA A 59 -15.39 -1.84 7.00
C ALA A 59 -16.25 -2.68 6.04
N PHE A 60 -16.03 -2.55 4.72
CA PHE A 60 -16.74 -3.31 3.69
C PHE A 60 -16.25 -4.77 3.57
N PHE A 61 -14.95 -5.01 3.73
CA PHE A 61 -14.31 -6.33 3.77
C PHE A 61 -13.76 -6.66 5.18
N PRO A 62 -14.61 -6.74 6.22
CA PRO A 62 -14.14 -6.83 7.61
C PRO A 62 -13.43 -8.15 7.92
N ARG A 63 -13.60 -9.16 7.07
CA ARG A 63 -13.01 -10.50 7.22
C ARG A 63 -11.76 -10.75 6.37
N TRP A 64 -11.12 -9.68 5.90
CA TRP A 64 -9.92 -9.80 5.08
C TRP A 64 -8.79 -10.56 5.81
N PHE A 65 -8.64 -10.37 7.12
CA PHE A 65 -7.56 -11.01 7.88
C PHE A 65 -7.71 -12.53 7.98
N GLU A 66 -8.95 -13.02 8.05
CA GLU A 66 -9.26 -14.46 8.04
C GLU A 66 -9.29 -15.06 6.63
N ALA A 67 -9.12 -14.25 5.58
CA ALA A 67 -9.10 -14.72 4.21
C ALA A 67 -7.86 -15.58 3.90
N ASP A 68 -7.94 -16.31 2.80
CA ASP A 68 -6.85 -17.17 2.34
C ASP A 68 -5.56 -16.41 2.01
N ALA A 69 -4.48 -17.17 1.80
CA ALA A 69 -3.18 -16.60 1.44
C ALA A 69 -3.17 -15.91 0.07
N ALA A 70 -4.10 -16.25 -0.83
CA ALA A 70 -4.22 -15.59 -2.13
C ALA A 70 -4.72 -14.14 -1.96
N SER A 71 -5.57 -13.89 -0.97
CA SER A 71 -6.19 -12.59 -0.65
C SER A 71 -5.34 -11.71 0.28
N ARG A 72 -4.31 -12.28 0.91
CA ARG A 72 -3.40 -11.54 1.81
C ARG A 72 -2.01 -11.43 1.19
N LEU A 73 -1.72 -10.27 0.61
CA LEU A 73 -0.42 -9.98 0.02
C LEU A 73 0.64 -9.88 1.13
N PRO A 74 1.85 -10.44 0.92
CA PRO A 74 3.00 -10.11 1.76
C PRO A 74 3.24 -8.60 1.80
N PHE A 75 3.66 -8.07 2.97
CA PHE A 75 3.90 -6.64 3.17
C PHE A 75 4.86 -6.02 2.13
N GLY A 76 5.82 -6.80 1.61
CA GLY A 76 6.74 -6.35 0.55
C GLY A 76 6.07 -5.94 -0.78
N TYR A 77 4.79 -6.28 -1.00
CA TYR A 77 3.98 -5.79 -2.13
C TYR A 77 3.29 -4.44 -1.85
N ASN A 78 3.39 -3.91 -0.63
CA ASN A 78 2.90 -2.58 -0.26
C ASN A 78 3.73 -2.07 0.94
N ALA A 79 5.05 -1.98 0.76
CA ALA A 79 5.97 -1.68 1.86
C ALA A 79 5.87 -0.20 2.22
N GLN A 80 5.18 0.11 3.31
CA GLN A 80 4.86 1.47 3.69
C GLN A 80 6.05 2.21 4.32
N ARG A 81 6.41 3.38 3.78
CA ARG A 81 7.53 4.18 4.31
C ARG A 81 7.33 4.62 5.77
N THR A 82 6.09 4.70 6.25
CA THR A 82 5.80 5.02 7.66
C THR A 82 6.45 4.01 8.60
N MET A 83 6.48 2.72 8.24
CA MET A 83 7.19 1.70 9.02
C MET A 83 8.69 2.01 9.04
N HIS A 84 9.29 2.32 7.89
CA HIS A 84 10.70 2.70 7.81
C HIS A 84 11.02 3.91 8.70
N TRP A 85 10.23 4.98 8.64
CA TRP A 85 10.41 6.16 9.48
C TRP A 85 10.41 5.83 10.98
N LEU A 86 9.56 4.90 11.41
CA LEU A 86 9.42 4.54 12.82
C LEU A 86 10.55 3.63 13.32
N VAL A 87 11.05 2.73 12.47
CA VAL A 87 11.95 1.65 12.92
C VAL A 87 13.40 1.86 12.50
N ASN A 88 13.69 2.55 11.39
CA ASN A 88 15.01 2.50 10.76
C ASN A 88 16.13 3.01 11.67
N ALA A 89 15.87 4.06 12.47
CA ALA A 89 16.88 4.65 13.34
C ALA A 89 17.26 3.77 14.55
N LYS A 90 16.32 2.96 15.06
CA LYS A 90 16.52 2.19 16.31
C LYS A 90 16.61 0.68 16.08
N ASN A 91 15.79 0.16 15.18
CA ASN A 91 15.63 -1.25 14.89
C ASN A 91 15.56 -1.47 13.36
N PRO A 92 16.62 -1.16 12.60
CA PRO A 92 16.62 -1.27 11.14
C PRO A 92 16.35 -2.69 10.64
N GLY A 93 16.63 -3.70 11.47
CA GLY A 93 16.31 -5.10 11.20
C GLY A 93 14.83 -5.36 10.86
N TYR A 94 13.90 -4.58 11.41
CA TYR A 94 12.47 -4.71 11.08
C TYR A 94 12.17 -4.31 9.63
N TRP A 95 12.85 -3.30 9.09
CA TRP A 95 12.72 -2.95 7.68
C TRP A 95 13.50 -3.94 6.79
N ALA A 96 14.72 -4.30 7.19
CA ALA A 96 15.57 -5.21 6.44
C ALA A 96 14.95 -6.61 6.27
N ALA A 97 14.12 -7.05 7.22
CA ALA A 97 13.39 -8.32 7.17
C ALA A 97 12.29 -8.37 6.09
N ILE A 98 11.88 -7.24 5.52
CA ILE A 98 10.88 -7.17 4.45
C ILE A 98 11.53 -7.61 3.14
N GLN A 99 11.56 -8.94 2.91
CA GLN A 99 12.15 -9.51 1.70
C GLN A 99 11.20 -10.52 1.03
N PRO A 100 11.03 -10.47 -0.31
CA PRO A 100 11.49 -9.40 -1.19
C PRO A 100 10.67 -8.11 -1.02
N LEU A 101 11.33 -6.95 -0.99
CA LEU A 101 10.68 -5.65 -1.12
C LEU A 101 10.46 -5.36 -2.61
N LYS A 102 9.19 -5.33 -3.05
CA LYS A 102 8.81 -5.22 -4.47
C LYS A 102 8.16 -3.89 -4.81
N ILE A 103 7.34 -3.35 -3.91
CA ILE A 103 6.63 -2.09 -4.09
C ILE A 103 6.83 -1.26 -2.83
N LEU A 104 7.43 -0.08 -3.01
CA LEU A 104 7.57 0.91 -1.95
C LEU A 104 6.37 1.87 -2.00
N HIS A 105 5.60 1.93 -0.92
CA HIS A 105 4.48 2.85 -0.78
C HIS A 105 4.88 4.05 0.08
N LEU A 106 4.96 5.21 -0.58
CA LEU A 106 5.24 6.50 0.06
C LEU A 106 3.97 7.10 0.70
N SER A 107 3.37 6.34 1.60
CA SER A 107 2.19 6.71 2.40
C SER A 107 2.49 7.87 3.36
N SER A 108 1.46 8.48 3.97
CA SER A 108 1.62 9.71 4.77
C SER A 108 2.12 10.92 3.97
N ASN A 109 2.39 12.03 4.66
CA ASN A 109 2.77 13.33 4.11
C ASN A 109 4.08 13.86 4.73
N PRO A 110 4.77 14.80 4.06
CA PRO A 110 4.54 15.23 2.67
C PRO A 110 4.97 14.15 1.67
N LYS A 111 4.40 14.15 0.46
CA LYS A 111 4.90 13.34 -0.65
C LYS A 111 6.31 13.80 -1.05
N PRO A 112 7.17 12.93 -1.61
CA PRO A 112 8.54 13.33 -1.93
C PRO A 112 8.66 14.55 -2.85
N TRP A 113 7.70 14.75 -3.76
CA TRP A 113 7.66 15.91 -4.66
C TRP A 113 7.07 17.18 -4.03
N GLU A 114 6.48 17.10 -2.84
CA GLU A 114 5.91 18.26 -2.15
C GLU A 114 6.96 18.98 -1.28
N ASP A 115 7.96 18.25 -0.79
CA ASP A 115 9.06 18.80 0.00
C ASP A 115 10.42 18.25 -0.49
N PRO A 116 11.06 18.93 -1.46
CA PRO A 116 12.36 18.51 -1.98
C PRO A 116 13.50 18.68 -0.97
N THR A 117 13.26 19.31 0.19
CA THR A 117 14.29 19.49 1.22
C THR A 117 14.43 18.26 2.13
N ARG A 118 13.41 17.39 2.17
CA ARG A 118 13.43 16.14 2.94
C ARG A 118 14.26 15.06 2.23
N LYS A 119 15.44 14.76 2.79
CA LYS A 119 16.44 13.85 2.20
C LYS A 119 16.58 12.52 2.95
N GLY A 120 15.46 11.93 3.38
CA GLY A 120 15.49 10.57 3.94
C GLY A 120 15.84 9.53 2.88
N ASP A 121 16.37 8.36 3.28
CA ASP A 121 16.84 7.31 2.36
C ASP A 121 15.78 6.95 1.29
N LEU A 122 14.52 6.81 1.71
CA LEU A 122 13.42 6.46 0.81
C LEU A 122 12.97 7.62 -0.08
N GLU A 123 13.05 8.86 0.41
CA GLU A 123 12.80 10.04 -0.42
C GLU A 123 13.89 10.21 -1.49
N MET A 124 15.15 9.96 -1.14
CA MET A 124 16.27 10.01 -2.07
C MET A 124 16.17 8.92 -3.16
N LEU A 125 15.75 7.70 -2.79
CA LEU A 125 15.47 6.64 -3.75
C LEU A 125 14.35 7.04 -4.73
N TRP A 126 13.28 7.67 -4.24
CA TRP A 126 12.22 8.18 -5.12
C TRP A 126 12.74 9.23 -6.10
N TRP A 127 13.52 10.20 -5.60
CA TRP A 127 14.10 11.25 -6.45
C TRP A 127 15.05 10.69 -7.49
N GLN A 128 15.85 9.67 -7.16
CA GLN A 128 16.70 8.97 -8.11
C GLN A 128 15.87 8.36 -9.25
N LEU A 129 14.83 7.58 -8.93
CA LEU A 129 13.98 6.97 -9.95
C LEU A 129 13.23 8.01 -10.78
N TYR A 130 12.77 9.09 -10.15
CA TYR A 130 12.12 10.18 -10.85
C TYR A 130 13.09 10.85 -11.84
N THR A 131 14.28 11.25 -11.42
CA THR A 131 15.24 11.93 -12.32
C THR A 131 15.70 11.02 -13.45
N GLU A 132 15.98 9.74 -13.17
CA GLU A 132 16.29 8.74 -14.20
C GLU A 132 15.16 8.63 -15.24
N SER A 133 13.90 8.56 -14.80
CA SER A 133 12.75 8.47 -15.72
C SER A 133 12.60 9.70 -16.62
N ARG A 134 12.92 10.90 -16.10
CA ARG A 134 12.85 12.16 -16.85
C ARG A 134 13.99 12.31 -17.84
N CYS A 135 15.18 11.80 -17.51
CA CYS A 135 16.32 11.78 -18.43
C CYS A 135 16.07 10.82 -19.61
N MET A 136 15.53 9.62 -19.36
CA MET A 136 15.25 8.66 -20.44
C MET A 136 14.15 9.13 -21.40
N ALA A 137 13.15 9.86 -20.89
CA ALA A 137 12.08 10.42 -21.71
C ALA A 137 12.54 11.52 -22.68
N LEU A 138 13.74 12.07 -22.51
CA LEU A 138 14.33 13.08 -23.40
C LEU A 138 15.19 12.46 -24.52
N THR A 139 15.38 11.14 -24.50
CA THR A 139 16.21 10.39 -25.46
C THR A 139 15.40 9.60 -26.49
N LEU A 140 14.06 9.72 -26.44
CA LEU A 140 13.09 9.15 -27.39
C LEU A 140 12.39 10.27 -28.14
#